data_AF-A0A1W1Z1Q6-F1
#
_entry.id   AF-A0A1W1Z1Q6-F1
#
_cell.length_a   1.000
_cell.length_b   1.000
_cell.length_c   1.000
_cell.angle_alpha   90.00
_cell.angle_beta   90.00
_cell.angle_gamma   90.00
#
_symmetry.space_group_name_H-M   'P 1'
#
loop_
_entity.id
_entity.type
_entity.pdbx_description
1 polymer ?
#
loop_
_entity_poly.entity_id
_entity_poly.type
_entity_poly.pdbx_seq_one_letter_code
_entity_poly.pdbx_strand_id
1 'polypeptide(L)'
;MNKITNFKALITALILYAVFLVLVFGLYYIDKGVFVSAEFAARYAVLGAVGAVPILFRRYFFGILFFCGGLLGYVVEGFFSGLQGSFAPTAGWIANWAVIVIFALIGIAIEVTRIRRGVKKWKQEKQEKKEERERQKQQEKEEKLKAKEERERQEQEMRDKIRREEQERLAAEAAQKEKAEEPPAQPVFTGEAPEDKTDSE
;
A
#
# COMPACT_ATOMS: atom_id res chain seq x y z
N MET A 1 21.71 -2.20 15.47
CA MET A 1 23.06 -1.84 14.94
C MET A 1 23.00 -1.91 13.43
N ASN A 2 23.16 -0.76 12.78
CA ASN A 2 22.74 -0.50 11.40
C ASN A 2 23.57 -1.28 10.37
N LYS A 3 22.91 -1.83 9.34
CA LYS A 3 23.53 -2.31 8.08
C LYS A 3 24.05 -1.09 7.28
N ILE A 4 25.05 -0.38 7.80
CA ILE A 4 25.44 0.97 7.32
C ILE A 4 26.04 0.98 5.91
N THR A 5 26.53 -0.15 5.39
CA THR A 5 26.99 -0.20 4.01
C THR A 5 26.55 -1.51 3.37
N ASN A 6 25.68 -1.41 2.38
CA ASN A 6 25.50 -2.51 1.43
C ASN A 6 26.87 -2.78 0.81
N PHE A 7 27.48 -3.91 1.12
CA PHE A 7 28.81 -4.29 0.63
C PHE A 7 28.92 -4.10 -0.90
N LYS A 8 27.85 -4.39 -1.63
CA LYS A 8 27.71 -4.12 -3.07
C LYS A 8 27.87 -2.63 -3.42
N ALA A 9 27.18 -1.73 -2.71
CA ALA A 9 27.26 -0.29 -2.97
C ALA A 9 28.65 0.26 -2.64
N LEU A 10 29.29 -0.26 -1.59
CA LEU A 10 30.66 0.08 -1.24
C LEU A 10 31.65 -0.35 -2.33
N ILE A 11 31.55 -1.59 -2.82
CA ILE A 11 32.35 -2.07 -3.95
C ILE A 11 32.13 -1.20 -5.18
N THR A 12 30.86 -0.91 -5.54
CA THR A 12 30.57 -0.07 -6.70
C THR A 12 31.13 1.34 -6.56
N ALA A 13 31.03 1.95 -5.37
CA ALA A 13 31.60 3.26 -5.11
C ALA A 13 33.13 3.25 -5.26
N LEU A 14 33.79 2.21 -4.75
CA LEU A 14 35.24 2.04 -4.83
C LEU A 14 35.71 1.82 -6.28
N ILE A 15 34.99 1.00 -7.05
CA ILE A 15 35.27 0.78 -8.48
C ILE A 15 35.12 2.09 -9.25
N LEU A 16 34.01 2.81 -9.09
CA LEU A 16 33.78 4.05 -9.82
C LEU A 16 34.77 5.15 -9.42
N TYR A 17 35.13 5.23 -8.14
CA TYR A 17 36.20 6.09 -7.66
C TYR A 17 37.54 5.77 -8.35
N ALA A 18 37.94 4.50 -8.36
CA ALA A 18 39.18 4.07 -9.00
C ALA A 18 39.17 4.36 -10.52
N VAL A 19 38.07 4.03 -11.20
CA VAL A 19 37.89 4.33 -12.64
C VAL A 19 37.98 5.83 -12.90
N PHE A 20 37.34 6.66 -12.09
CA PHE A 20 37.41 8.11 -12.22
C PHE A 20 38.86 8.62 -12.09
N LEU A 21 39.61 8.16 -11.08
CA LEU A 21 41.01 8.55 -10.93
C LEU A 21 41.87 8.11 -12.10
N VAL A 22 41.71 6.87 -12.56
CA VAL A 22 42.46 6.34 -13.71
C VAL A 22 42.17 7.18 -14.96
N LEU A 23 40.91 7.55 -15.18
CA LEU A 23 40.53 8.39 -16.33
C LEU A 23 41.13 9.79 -16.23
N VAL A 24 40.99 10.47 -15.09
CA VAL A 24 41.51 11.84 -14.94
C VAL A 24 43.04 11.85 -15.01
N PHE A 25 43.72 10.92 -14.33
CA PHE A 25 45.17 10.85 -14.33
C PHE A 25 45.72 10.39 -15.69
N GLY A 26 45.02 9.47 -16.36
CA GLY A 26 45.34 9.08 -17.73
C GLY A 26 45.22 10.25 -18.70
N LEU A 27 44.14 11.02 -18.62
CA LEU A 27 43.96 12.23 -19.43
C LEU A 27 45.04 13.29 -19.13
N TYR A 28 45.40 13.47 -17.86
CA TYR A 28 46.49 14.36 -17.46
C TYR A 28 47.83 13.93 -18.06
N TYR A 29 48.15 12.64 -17.98
CA TYR A 29 49.38 12.09 -18.54
C TYR A 29 49.44 12.25 -20.05
N ILE A 30 48.31 12.02 -20.75
CA ILE A 30 48.21 12.22 -22.20
C ILE A 30 48.40 13.69 -22.57
N ASP A 31 47.78 14.62 -21.83
CA ASP A 31 47.80 16.06 -22.15
C ASP A 31 49.15 16.72 -21.83
N LYS A 32 49.77 16.37 -20.70
CA LYS A 32 50.99 17.01 -20.22
C LYS A 32 52.27 16.21 -20.48
N GLY A 33 52.17 14.91 -20.75
CA GLY A 33 53.32 14.02 -20.95
C GLY A 33 54.17 13.80 -19.68
N VAL A 34 53.66 14.19 -18.50
CA VAL A 34 54.35 14.10 -17.22
C VAL A 34 53.51 13.37 -16.18
N PHE A 35 54.18 12.78 -15.19
CA PHE A 35 53.50 12.18 -14.05
C PHE A 35 52.70 13.21 -13.25
N VAL A 36 51.58 12.76 -12.70
CA VAL A 36 50.62 13.59 -11.97
C VAL A 36 51.26 14.25 -10.76
N SER A 37 51.09 15.57 -10.61
CA SER A 37 51.55 16.30 -9.43
C SER A 37 50.76 15.92 -8.18
N ALA A 38 51.40 15.97 -7.01
CA ALA A 38 50.73 15.64 -5.75
C ALA A 38 49.50 16.51 -5.47
N GLU A 39 49.55 17.80 -5.80
CA GLU A 39 48.41 18.71 -5.64
C GLU A 39 47.23 18.34 -6.54
N PHE A 40 47.50 18.01 -7.81
CA PHE A 40 46.47 17.60 -8.74
C PHE A 40 45.85 16.27 -8.32
N ALA A 41 46.69 15.30 -7.93
CA ALA A 41 46.23 14.01 -7.41
C ALA A 41 45.34 14.19 -6.18
N ALA A 42 45.74 15.03 -5.22
CA ALA A 42 44.97 15.29 -4.01
C ALA A 42 43.60 15.92 -4.33
N ARG A 43 43.55 16.93 -5.22
CA ARG A 43 42.29 17.59 -5.61
C ARG A 43 41.30 16.61 -6.23
N TYR A 44 41.74 15.80 -7.19
CA TYR A 44 40.87 14.84 -7.86
C TYR A 44 40.58 13.60 -7.02
N ALA A 45 41.44 13.24 -6.08
CA ALA A 45 41.13 12.25 -5.04
C ALA A 45 39.99 12.73 -4.13
N VAL A 46 40.04 13.98 -3.67
CA VAL A 46 38.97 14.57 -2.85
C VAL A 46 37.67 14.67 -3.65
N LEU A 47 37.71 15.20 -4.87
CA LEU A 47 36.55 15.24 -5.77
C LEU A 47 35.99 13.84 -6.02
N GLY A 48 36.86 12.87 -6.27
CA GLY A 48 36.47 11.49 -6.49
C GLY A 48 35.75 10.91 -5.28
N ALA A 49 36.28 11.15 -4.08
CA ALA A 49 35.68 10.69 -2.82
C ALA A 49 34.31 11.35 -2.60
N VAL A 50 34.19 12.66 -2.84
CA VAL A 50 32.92 13.40 -2.76
C VAL A 50 31.89 12.82 -3.75
N GLY A 51 32.29 12.50 -4.99
CA GLY A 51 31.43 11.86 -5.98
C GLY A 51 31.00 10.43 -5.60
N ALA A 52 31.83 9.72 -4.84
CA ALA A 52 31.57 8.35 -4.39
C ALA A 52 30.61 8.27 -3.18
N VAL A 53 30.58 9.29 -2.31
CA VAL A 53 29.69 9.33 -1.13
C VAL A 53 28.20 9.10 -1.50
N PRO A 54 27.61 9.81 -2.48
CA PRO A 54 26.23 9.58 -2.93
C PRO A 54 25.93 8.14 -3.36
N ILE A 55 26.93 7.43 -3.89
CA ILE A 55 26.78 6.05 -4.36
C ILE A 55 26.58 5.09 -3.19
N LEU A 56 27.19 5.37 -2.03
CA LEU A 56 26.95 4.63 -0.79
C LEU A 56 25.48 4.72 -0.36
N PHE A 57 24.82 5.85 -0.64
CA PHE A 57 23.39 6.07 -0.43
C PHE A 57 22.51 5.58 -1.59
N ARG A 58 23.06 4.77 -2.52
CA ARG A 58 22.39 4.26 -3.74
C ARG A 58 21.88 5.36 -4.67
N ARG A 59 22.44 6.57 -4.58
CA ARG A 59 22.15 7.68 -5.50
C ARG A 59 23.10 7.63 -6.70
N TYR A 60 23.04 6.52 -7.45
CA TYR A 60 23.98 6.23 -8.54
C TYR A 60 23.95 7.30 -9.64
N PHE A 61 22.78 7.81 -10.01
CA PHE A 61 22.65 8.82 -11.06
C PHE A 61 23.36 10.13 -10.69
N PHE A 62 23.22 10.59 -9.45
CA PHE A 62 23.96 11.75 -8.98
C PHE A 62 25.47 11.51 -9.04
N GLY A 63 25.95 10.37 -8.52
CA GLY A 63 27.39 10.06 -8.51
C GLY A 63 27.98 9.96 -9.92
N ILE A 64 27.28 9.31 -10.84
CA ILE A 64 27.69 9.21 -12.25
C ILE A 64 27.77 10.61 -12.89
N LEU A 65 26.73 11.43 -12.75
CA LEU A 65 26.73 12.78 -13.30
C LEU A 65 27.82 13.65 -12.69
N PHE A 66 28.09 13.51 -11.39
CA PHE A 66 29.17 14.21 -10.72
C PHE A 66 30.54 13.83 -11.31
N PHE A 67 30.81 12.53 -11.52
CA PHE A 67 32.04 12.09 -12.16
C PHE A 67 32.16 12.58 -13.62
N CYS A 68 31.06 12.55 -14.38
CA CYS A 68 31.03 13.13 -15.72
C CYS A 68 31.34 14.62 -15.69
N GLY A 69 30.76 15.36 -14.74
CA GLY A 69 31.04 16.78 -14.53
C GLY A 69 32.50 17.06 -14.16
N GLY A 70 33.13 16.20 -13.35
CA GLY A 70 34.56 16.30 -13.02
C GLY A 70 35.48 16.04 -14.21
N LEU A 71 35.16 15.04 -15.04
CA LEU A 71 35.91 14.75 -16.27
C LEU A 71 35.75 15.85 -17.31
N LEU A 72 34.52 16.29 -17.56
CA LEU A 72 34.24 17.41 -18.46
C LEU A 72 34.85 18.71 -17.95
N GLY A 73 34.77 18.95 -16.64
CA GLY A 73 35.36 20.10 -15.98
C GLY A 73 36.87 20.17 -16.19
N TYR A 74 37.58 19.04 -16.11
CA TYR A 74 39.01 18.95 -16.46
C TYR A 74 39.28 19.36 -17.91
N VAL A 75 38.51 18.84 -18.86
CA VAL A 75 38.68 19.17 -20.30
C VAL A 75 38.41 20.66 -20.54
N VAL A 76 37.38 21.20 -19.91
CA VAL A 76 37.01 22.61 -19.97
C VAL A 76 38.09 23.49 -19.34
N GLU A 77 38.65 23.08 -18.20
CA GLU A 77 39.78 23.79 -17.57
C GLU A 77 40.96 23.91 -18.52
N GLY A 78 41.34 22.81 -19.18
CA GLY A 78 42.42 22.79 -20.15
C GLY A 78 42.17 23.73 -21.32
N PHE A 79 40.94 23.74 -21.85
CA PHE A 79 40.54 24.61 -22.95
C PHE A 79 40.65 26.10 -22.58
N PHE A 80 40.06 26.51 -21.45
CA PHE A 80 40.06 27.92 -21.03
C PHE A 80 41.43 28.38 -20.53
N SER A 81 42.21 27.50 -19.89
CA SER A 81 43.58 27.82 -19.45
C SER A 81 44.57 27.96 -20.60
N GLY A 82 44.26 27.38 -21.76
CA GLY A 82 45.06 27.51 -22.98
C GLY A 82 44.82 28.81 -23.77
N LEU A 83 43.83 29.63 -23.38
CA LEU A 83 43.56 30.91 -24.03
C LEU A 83 44.64 31.95 -23.68
N GLN A 84 44.93 32.86 -24.60
CA GLN A 84 45.89 33.95 -24.35
C GLN A 84 45.26 35.00 -23.43
N GLY A 85 45.86 35.21 -22.25
CA GLY A 85 45.49 36.27 -21.32
C GLY A 85 45.91 35.93 -19.88
N SER A 86 46.25 36.95 -19.08
CA SER A 86 46.65 36.70 -17.67
C SER A 86 45.54 36.09 -16.83
N PHE A 87 44.29 36.25 -17.25
CA PHE A 87 43.10 35.70 -16.60
C PHE A 87 42.77 34.25 -17.03
N ALA A 88 43.42 33.72 -18.07
CA ALA A 88 43.08 32.41 -18.63
C ALA A 88 43.20 31.25 -17.61
N PRO A 89 44.26 31.16 -16.76
CA PRO A 89 44.33 30.11 -15.74
C PRO A 89 43.22 30.19 -14.70
N THR A 90 42.84 31.40 -14.29
CA THR A 90 41.76 31.64 -13.33
C THR A 90 40.40 31.31 -13.96
N ALA A 91 40.18 31.69 -15.22
CA ALA A 91 38.98 31.35 -15.96
C ALA A 91 38.81 29.84 -16.13
N GLY A 92 39.89 29.11 -16.42
CA GLY A 92 39.88 27.65 -16.50
C GLY A 92 39.43 27.00 -15.19
N TRP A 93 39.99 27.42 -14.08
CA TRP A 93 39.58 26.93 -12.76
C TRP A 93 38.11 27.19 -12.46
N ILE A 94 37.64 28.41 -12.71
CA ILE A 94 36.23 28.80 -12.49
C ILE A 94 35.32 27.96 -13.38
N ALA A 95 35.68 27.78 -14.65
CA ALA A 95 34.90 26.99 -15.59
C ALA A 95 34.82 25.51 -15.17
N ASN A 96 35.91 24.92 -14.66
CA ASN A 96 35.90 23.56 -14.10
C ASN A 96 34.84 23.41 -13.01
N TRP A 97 34.91 24.27 -11.99
CA TRP A 97 33.95 24.24 -10.89
C TRP A 97 32.52 24.51 -11.34
N ALA A 98 32.31 25.43 -12.28
CA ALA A 98 31.00 25.72 -12.85
C ALA A 98 30.38 24.47 -13.50
N VAL A 99 31.16 23.74 -14.31
CA VAL A 99 30.72 22.50 -14.94
C VAL A 99 30.37 21.44 -13.90
N ILE A 100 31.23 21.22 -12.91
CA ILE A 100 31.00 20.27 -11.82
C ILE A 100 29.69 20.61 -11.08
N VAL A 101 29.47 21.88 -10.74
CA VAL A 101 28.27 22.35 -10.04
C VAL A 101 27.03 22.15 -10.89
N ILE A 102 27.06 22.48 -12.18
CA ILE A 102 25.92 22.29 -13.10
C ILE A 102 25.51 20.80 -13.13
N PHE A 103 26.48 19.89 -13.30
CA PHE A 103 26.20 18.46 -13.32
C PHE A 103 25.69 17.94 -11.97
N ALA A 104 26.22 18.46 -10.86
CA ALA A 104 25.71 18.15 -9.53
C ALA A 104 24.25 18.60 -9.36
N LEU A 105 23.90 19.81 -9.81
CA LEU A 105 22.53 20.33 -9.77
C LEU A 105 21.58 19.51 -10.63
N ILE A 106 22.00 19.10 -11.83
CA ILE A 106 21.22 18.20 -12.71
C ILE A 106 20.99 16.86 -12.00
N GLY A 107 22.03 16.30 -11.38
CA GLY A 107 21.91 15.07 -10.59
C GLY A 107 20.91 15.21 -9.44
N ILE A 108 20.95 16.32 -8.70
CA ILE A 108 19.99 16.61 -7.62
C ILE A 108 18.57 16.72 -8.19
N ALA A 109 18.38 17.44 -9.29
CA ALA A 109 17.07 17.63 -9.91
C ALA A 109 16.44 16.29 -10.32
N ILE A 110 17.21 15.41 -10.97
CA ILE A 110 16.76 14.07 -11.33
C ILE A 110 16.37 13.27 -10.08
N GLU A 111 17.20 13.30 -9.04
CA GLU A 111 16.93 12.55 -7.82
C GLU A 111 15.67 13.04 -7.08
N VAL A 112 15.47 14.35 -7.02
CA VAL A 112 14.27 14.98 -6.44
C VAL A 112 13.02 14.56 -7.22
N THR A 113 13.06 14.55 -8.55
CA THR A 113 11.92 14.10 -9.35
C THR A 113 11.59 12.62 -9.12
N ARG A 114 12.60 11.76 -8.94
CA ARG A 114 12.43 10.34 -8.66
C ARG A 114 11.79 10.10 -7.29
N ILE A 115 12.26 10.81 -6.26
CA ILE A 115 11.67 10.77 -4.92
C ILE A 115 10.22 11.26 -4.96
N ARG A 116 9.95 12.39 -5.63
CA ARG A 116 8.59 12.94 -5.76
C ARG A 116 7.63 11.95 -6.43
N ARG A 117 8.06 11.22 -7.47
CA ARG A 117 7.25 10.16 -8.11
C ARG A 117 6.96 9.01 -7.14
N GLY A 118 7.94 8.58 -6.36
CA GLY A 118 7.74 7.54 -5.33
C GLY A 118 6.74 7.96 -4.25
N VAL A 119 6.83 9.20 -3.76
CA VAL A 119 5.88 9.74 -2.78
C VAL A 119 4.46 9.83 -3.34
N LYS A 120 4.29 10.22 -4.61
CA LYS A 120 2.98 10.24 -5.26
C LYS A 120 2.35 8.84 -5.31
N LYS A 121 3.11 7.82 -5.73
CA LYS A 121 2.63 6.43 -5.76
C LYS A 121 2.23 5.92 -4.38
N TRP A 122 3.05 6.17 -3.36
CA TRP A 122 2.73 5.77 -1.98
C TRP A 122 1.47 6.45 -1.45
N LYS A 123 1.23 7.73 -1.80
CA LYS A 123 -0.02 8.43 -1.45
C LYS A 123 -1.23 7.79 -2.13
N GLN A 124 -1.12 7.43 -3.41
CA GLN A 124 -2.18 6.75 -4.16
C GLN A 124 -2.50 5.37 -3.56
N GLU A 125 -1.50 4.52 -3.34
CA GLU A 125 -1.68 3.20 -2.71
C GLU A 125 -2.31 3.31 -1.30
N LYS A 126 -1.92 4.34 -0.53
CA LYS A 126 -2.49 4.58 0.80
C LYS A 126 -3.94 5.05 0.73
N GLN A 127 -4.32 5.74 -0.34
CA GLN A 127 -5.69 6.20 -0.55
C GLN A 127 -6.58 5.04 -1.05
N GLU A 128 -6.11 4.26 -2.02
CA GLU A 128 -6.80 3.04 -2.48
C GLU A 128 -7.03 2.05 -1.33
N LYS A 129 -6.03 1.81 -0.49
CA LYS A 129 -6.19 0.96 0.72
C LYS A 129 -7.18 1.52 1.74
N LYS A 130 -7.36 2.84 1.80
CA LYS A 130 -8.37 3.44 2.68
C LYS A 130 -9.77 3.25 2.10
N GLU A 131 -9.94 3.51 0.80
CA GLU A 131 -11.21 3.31 0.10
C GLU A 131 -11.65 1.83 0.14
N GLU A 132 -10.72 0.89 -0.04
CA GLU A 132 -10.99 -0.54 0.07
C GLU A 132 -11.46 -0.94 1.47
N ARG A 133 -10.80 -0.42 2.52
CA ARG A 133 -11.23 -0.64 3.92
C ARG A 133 -12.59 -0.03 4.22
N GLU A 134 -12.91 1.13 3.64
CA GLU A 134 -14.23 1.75 3.80
C GLU A 134 -15.31 0.93 3.10
N ARG A 135 -15.04 0.41 1.90
CA ARG A 135 -15.96 -0.51 1.20
C ARG A 135 -16.18 -1.80 1.98
N GLN A 136 -15.12 -2.42 2.50
CA GLN A 136 -15.24 -3.62 3.35
C GLN A 136 -16.09 -3.34 4.60
N LYS A 137 -15.88 -2.19 5.26
CA LYS A 137 -16.71 -1.79 6.41
C LYS A 137 -18.17 -1.53 6.04
N GLN A 138 -18.43 -0.97 4.86
CA GLN A 138 -19.79 -0.79 4.37
C GLN A 138 -20.46 -2.13 4.07
N GLN A 139 -19.77 -3.04 3.39
CA GLN A 139 -20.27 -4.39 3.12
C GLN A 139 -20.53 -5.16 4.41
N GLU A 140 -19.61 -5.13 5.38
CA GLU A 140 -19.80 -5.80 6.67
C GLU A 140 -20.99 -5.19 7.45
N LYS A 141 -21.19 -3.87 7.38
CA LYS A 141 -22.37 -3.22 7.96
C LYS A 141 -23.66 -3.64 7.28
N GLU A 142 -23.66 -3.73 5.95
CA GLU A 142 -24.82 -4.14 5.17
C GLU A 142 -25.17 -5.61 5.42
N GLU A 143 -24.19 -6.50 5.49
CA GLU A 143 -24.38 -7.90 5.87
C GLU A 143 -24.91 -8.04 7.29
N LYS A 144 -24.37 -7.28 8.24
CA LYS A 144 -24.88 -7.26 9.63
C LYS A 144 -26.31 -6.75 9.70
N LEU A 145 -26.68 -5.77 8.88
CA LEU A 145 -28.04 -5.24 8.82
C LEU A 145 -28.99 -6.32 8.26
N LYS A 146 -28.64 -6.95 7.14
CA LYS A 146 -29.43 -8.04 6.54
C LYS A 146 -29.60 -9.22 7.51
N ALA A 147 -28.53 -9.65 8.17
CA ALA A 147 -28.59 -10.73 9.16
C ALA A 147 -29.46 -10.34 10.37
N LYS A 148 -29.49 -9.06 10.75
CA LYS A 148 -30.37 -8.57 11.82
C LYS A 148 -31.84 -8.57 11.38
N GLU A 149 -32.14 -8.06 10.19
CA GLU A 149 -33.50 -8.07 9.62
C GLU A 149 -34.03 -9.51 9.46
N GLU A 150 -33.19 -10.44 9.03
CA GLU A 150 -33.57 -11.86 8.90
C GLU A 150 -33.86 -12.50 10.26
N ARG A 151 -33.07 -12.18 11.30
CA ARG A 151 -33.36 -12.62 12.67
C ARG A 151 -34.67 -12.04 13.20
N GLU A 152 -34.93 -10.75 12.97
CA GLU A 152 -36.18 -10.10 13.38
C GLU A 152 -37.40 -10.72 12.68
N ARG A 153 -37.28 -11.07 11.39
CA ARG A 153 -38.33 -11.81 10.66
C ARG A 153 -38.56 -13.21 11.23
N GLN A 154 -37.48 -13.96 11.49
CA GLN A 154 -37.60 -15.29 12.10
C GLN A 154 -38.24 -15.23 13.49
N GLU A 155 -37.91 -14.22 14.30
CA GLU A 155 -38.53 -14.03 15.62
C GLU A 155 -40.01 -13.66 15.51
N GLN A 156 -40.39 -12.81 14.54
CA GLN A 156 -41.79 -12.49 14.26
C GLN A 156 -42.58 -13.73 13.82
N GLU A 157 -42.07 -14.51 12.87
CA GLU A 157 -42.73 -15.74 12.42
C GLU A 157 -42.92 -16.75 13.56
N MET A 158 -41.94 -16.87 14.46
CA MET A 158 -42.03 -17.74 15.62
C MET A 158 -43.09 -17.26 16.62
N ARG A 159 -43.15 -15.94 16.89
CA ARG A 159 -44.20 -15.34 17.73
C ARG A 159 -45.59 -15.54 17.15
N ASP A 160 -45.75 -15.35 15.84
CA ASP A 160 -47.03 -15.53 15.16
C ASP A 160 -47.49 -17.01 15.21
N LYS A 161 -46.56 -17.96 15.08
CA LYS A 161 -46.87 -19.40 15.28
C LYS A 161 -47.35 -19.68 16.70
N ILE A 162 -46.62 -19.23 17.72
CA ILE A 162 -47.00 -19.43 19.14
C ILE A 162 -48.40 -18.86 19.39
N ARG A 163 -48.70 -17.66 18.88
CA ARG A 163 -50.00 -17.02 19.06
C ARG A 163 -51.14 -17.79 18.39
N ARG A 164 -50.91 -18.40 17.22
CA ARG A 164 -51.90 -19.27 16.55
C ARG A 164 -52.14 -20.55 17.34
N GLU A 165 -51.09 -21.21 17.79
CA GLU A 165 -51.21 -22.42 18.62
C GLU A 165 -51.95 -22.14 19.93
N GLU A 166 -51.71 -21.00 20.56
CA GLU A 166 -52.40 -20.58 21.78
C GLU A 166 -53.90 -20.29 21.52
N GLN A 167 -54.23 -19.63 20.41
CA GLN A 167 -55.63 -19.43 20.00
C GLN A 167 -56.35 -20.74 19.70
N GLU A 168 -55.69 -21.70 19.02
CA GLU A 168 -56.25 -23.03 18.76
C GLU A 168 -56.48 -23.80 20.07
N ARG A 169 -55.54 -23.74 21.02
CA ARG A 169 -55.72 -24.35 22.35
C ARG A 169 -56.91 -23.75 23.11
N LEU A 170 -57.01 -22.42 23.14
CA LEU A 170 -58.13 -21.73 23.80
C LEU A 170 -59.48 -22.05 23.13
N ALA A 171 -59.52 -22.12 21.80
CA ALA A 171 -60.73 -22.51 21.06
C ALA A 171 -61.12 -23.98 21.32
N ALA A 172 -60.14 -24.89 21.38
CA ALA A 172 -60.38 -26.29 21.72
C ALA A 172 -60.88 -26.44 23.16
N GLU A 173 -60.33 -25.67 24.11
CA GLU A 173 -60.79 -25.66 25.51
C GLU A 173 -62.22 -25.10 25.62
N ALA A 174 -62.55 -24.03 24.88
CA ALA A 174 -63.90 -23.48 24.83
C ALA A 174 -64.91 -24.49 24.25
N ALA A 175 -64.57 -25.17 23.15
CA ALA A 175 -65.41 -26.20 22.54
C ALA A 175 -65.59 -27.44 23.44
N GLN A 176 -64.58 -27.79 24.25
CA GLN A 176 -64.71 -28.86 25.25
C GLN A 176 -65.62 -28.46 26.42
N LYS A 177 -65.57 -27.19 26.86
CA LYS A 177 -66.49 -26.67 27.87
C LYS A 177 -67.93 -26.61 27.35
N GLU A 178 -68.13 -26.22 26.09
CA GLU A 178 -69.44 -26.19 25.44
C GLU A 178 -70.05 -27.60 25.29
N LYS A 179 -69.22 -28.62 24.99
CA LYS A 179 -69.65 -30.03 24.99
C LYS A 179 -69.94 -30.62 26.38
N ALA A 180 -69.44 -30.03 27.45
CA ALA A 180 -69.69 -30.49 28.82
C ALA A 180 -71.00 -29.95 29.41
N GLU A 181 -71.64 -28.97 28.75
CA GLU A 181 -72.92 -28.37 29.18
C GLU A 181 -74.16 -28.94 28.45
N GLU A 182 -74.03 -29.97 27.61
CA GLU A 182 -75.20 -30.67 27.06
C GLU A 182 -75.91 -31.49 28.17
N PRO A 183 -77.19 -31.16 28.53
CA PRO A 183 -77.90 -31.88 29.58
C PRO A 183 -78.23 -33.31 29.12
N PRO A 184 -78.12 -34.33 30.00
CA PRO A 184 -78.35 -35.72 29.60
C PRO A 184 -79.79 -35.94 29.16
N ALA A 185 -79.95 -36.42 27.93
CA ALA A 185 -81.20 -36.90 27.37
C ALA A 185 -81.79 -38.02 28.24
N GLN A 186 -83.06 -37.87 28.61
CA GLN A 186 -83.80 -38.86 29.38
C GLN A 186 -84.03 -40.14 28.56
N PRO A 187 -83.91 -41.34 29.16
CA PRO A 187 -84.13 -42.60 28.44
C PRO A 187 -85.63 -42.82 28.20
N VAL A 188 -85.99 -42.99 26.92
CA VAL A 188 -87.33 -43.44 26.48
C VAL A 188 -87.49 -44.92 26.82
N PHE A 189 -88.42 -45.19 27.74
CA PHE A 189 -88.84 -46.51 28.20
C PHE A 189 -89.74 -47.16 27.13
N THR A 190 -89.21 -48.14 26.39
CA THR A 190 -90.03 -49.02 25.54
C THR A 190 -90.65 -50.12 26.41
N GLY A 191 -91.91 -49.91 26.79
CA GLY A 191 -92.73 -50.95 27.40
C GLY A 191 -93.33 -51.87 26.34
N GLU A 192 -92.78 -53.07 26.21
CA GLU A 192 -93.52 -54.23 25.69
C GLU A 192 -94.59 -54.61 26.73
N ALA A 193 -95.84 -54.69 26.29
CA ALA A 193 -96.94 -55.23 27.07
C ALA A 193 -97.42 -56.56 26.43
N PRO A 194 -97.84 -57.55 27.23
CA PRO A 194 -97.97 -58.94 26.82
C PRO A 194 -99.37 -59.29 26.31
N GLU A 195 -99.44 -60.46 25.68
CA GLU A 195 -100.64 -61.21 25.31
C GLU A 195 -101.68 -61.26 26.43
N ASP A 196 -102.95 -61.06 26.09
CA ASP A 196 -104.05 -61.68 26.81
C ASP A 196 -105.12 -62.20 25.83
N LYS A 197 -105.56 -63.42 26.12
CA LYS A 197 -106.61 -64.17 25.46
C LYS A 197 -107.91 -63.88 26.18
N THR A 198 -109.00 -63.60 25.47
CA THR A 198 -110.34 -63.99 25.95
C THR A 198 -111.29 -64.27 24.80
N ASP A 199 -112.09 -65.30 25.05
CA ASP A 199 -113.03 -66.02 24.19
C ASP A 199 -114.36 -65.28 23.90
N SER A 200 -115.15 -65.91 23.02
CA SER A 200 -116.63 -65.88 22.85
C SER A 200 -117.25 -64.62 22.21
N GLU A 201 -118.17 -64.68 21.24
CA GLU A 201 -119.13 -65.72 20.79
C GLU A 201 -119.19 -65.85 19.25
#